data_AF-A0ABD3XJQ1-F1
#
_entry.id   AF-A0ABD3XJQ1-F1
#
_cell.length_a   1.000
_cell.length_b   1.000
_cell.length_c   1.000
_cell.angle_alpha   90.00
_cell.angle_beta   90.00
_cell.angle_gamma   90.00
#
_symmetry.space_group_name_H-M   'P 1'
#
loop_
_entity.id
_entity.type
_entity.pdbx_description
1 polymer ?
#
loop_
_entity_poly.entity_id
_entity_poly.type
_entity_poly.pdbx_seq_one_letter_code
_entity_poly.pdbx_strand_id
1 'polypeptide(L)'
;MSLIPTWYEISVEYANSNCNGKDAPIAAFNFYMKKNVSVFLGPVCDYSLAPVARYAPYWHIPVISPGGFAHDFGDNKSAAEAEYATLTRIGVTFNSLADIVIHMMRHYNWYRLKVIYESNGRSDITPRFCWLAGASLIHHLNKGRDQNFKSDHDFYLYIPGDHDISKILREEVGNSYS
;
A
#
# COMPACT_ATOMS: atom_id res chain seq x y z
N MET A 1 16.52 -29.06 -18.04
CA MET A 1 16.51 -27.95 -19.03
C MET A 1 16.73 -26.66 -18.25
N SER A 2 17.81 -25.92 -18.53
CA SER A 2 18.06 -24.64 -17.83
C SER A 2 17.14 -23.57 -18.41
N LEU A 3 16.45 -22.83 -17.54
CA LEU A 3 15.57 -21.71 -17.95
C LEU A 3 16.38 -20.50 -18.42
N ILE A 4 17.63 -20.38 -17.98
CA ILE A 4 18.53 -19.28 -18.34
C ILE A 4 19.64 -19.84 -19.24
N PRO A 5 19.89 -19.24 -20.41
CA PRO A 5 20.98 -19.66 -21.28
C PRO A 5 22.34 -19.53 -20.59
N THR A 6 23.27 -20.45 -20.87
CA THR A 6 24.59 -20.52 -20.21
C THR A 6 25.51 -19.34 -20.51
N TRP A 7 25.16 -18.49 -21.47
CA TRP A 7 25.91 -17.30 -21.87
C TRP A 7 25.38 -16.03 -21.19
N TYR A 8 24.45 -16.16 -20.24
CA TYR A 8 23.93 -15.07 -19.43
C TYR A 8 24.27 -15.30 -17.96
N GLU A 9 24.91 -14.31 -17.34
CA GLU A 9 25.26 -14.34 -15.92
C GLU A 9 24.35 -13.39 -15.15
N ILE A 10 23.73 -13.88 -14.08
CA ILE A 10 22.92 -13.05 -13.17
C ILE A 10 23.76 -12.73 -11.95
N SER A 11 24.04 -11.44 -11.75
CA SER A 11 24.63 -10.92 -10.52
C SER A 11 23.56 -10.23 -9.68
N VAL A 12 23.71 -10.29 -8.35
CA VAL A 12 22.79 -9.65 -7.41
C VAL A 12 23.59 -8.80 -6.43
N GLU A 13 23.26 -7.52 -6.38
CA GLU A 13 23.77 -6.60 -5.35
C GLU A 13 22.68 -6.33 -4.31
N TYR A 14 23.10 -6.23 -3.03
CA TYR A 14 22.20 -6.03 -1.91
C TYR A 14 22.45 -4.68 -1.24
N ALA A 15 21.37 -4.06 -0.78
CA ALA A 15 21.42 -2.90 0.10
C ALA A 15 20.30 -3.00 1.15
N ASN A 16 20.61 -2.58 2.37
CA ASN A 16 19.60 -2.50 3.42
C ASN A 16 18.84 -1.16 3.31
N SER A 17 17.52 -1.23 3.15
CA SER A 17 16.65 -0.06 3.06
C SER A 17 16.27 0.56 4.41
N ASN A 18 16.52 -0.17 5.51
CA ASN A 18 16.14 0.19 6.88
C ASN A 18 14.67 0.62 7.04
N CYS A 19 13.79 0.19 6.12
CA CYS A 19 12.37 0.55 6.05
C CYS A 19 12.12 2.07 6.24
N ASN A 20 12.97 2.89 5.64
CA ASN A 20 12.83 4.35 5.66
C ASN A 20 12.90 4.95 4.25
N GLY A 21 12.46 6.20 4.13
CA GLY A 21 12.41 6.94 2.87
C GLY A 21 13.73 7.59 2.44
N LYS A 22 14.86 7.29 3.09
CA LYS A 22 16.17 7.89 2.82
C LYS A 22 17.17 6.89 2.24
N ASP A 23 17.33 5.74 2.87
CA ASP A 23 18.44 4.82 2.56
C ASP A 23 18.21 4.08 1.25
N ALA A 24 16.97 3.61 1.01
CA ALA A 24 16.59 2.94 -0.23
C ALA A 24 16.83 3.77 -1.50
N PRO A 25 16.36 5.04 -1.61
CA PRO A 25 16.63 5.83 -2.81
C PRO A 25 18.11 6.17 -3.00
N ILE A 26 18.87 6.36 -1.92
CA ILE A 26 20.33 6.56 -2.02
C ILE A 26 21.01 5.31 -2.60
N ALA A 27 20.66 4.12 -2.11
CA ALA A 27 21.18 2.87 -2.63
C ALA A 27 20.79 2.65 -4.10
N ALA A 28 19.52 2.88 -4.45
CA ALA A 28 19.04 2.76 -5.84
C ALA A 28 19.77 3.72 -6.78
N PHE A 29 20.00 4.96 -6.34
CA PHE A 29 20.77 5.95 -7.09
C PHE A 29 22.23 5.49 -7.29
N ASN A 30 22.87 4.95 -6.27
CA ASN A 30 24.24 4.43 -6.38
C ASN A 30 24.33 3.25 -7.36
N PHE A 31 23.35 2.33 -7.35
CA PHE A 31 23.29 1.23 -8.31
C PHE A 31 23.09 1.73 -9.75
N TYR A 32 22.19 2.70 -9.94
CA TYR A 32 21.96 3.34 -11.23
C TYR A 32 23.21 4.05 -11.76
N MET A 33 23.89 4.85 -10.93
CA MET A 33 25.09 5.60 -11.31
C MET A 33 26.26 4.71 -11.71
N LYS A 34 26.37 3.51 -11.11
CA LYS A 34 27.35 2.50 -11.50
C LYS A 34 27.00 1.76 -12.80
N LYS A 35 25.85 2.07 -13.41
CA LYS A 35 25.28 1.37 -14.58
C LYS A 35 25.17 -0.15 -14.38
N ASN A 36 24.94 -0.60 -13.15
CA ASN A 36 24.98 -2.01 -12.80
C ASN A 36 23.60 -2.57 -12.40
N VAL A 37 22.52 -2.00 -12.90
CA VAL A 37 21.18 -2.43 -12.54
C VAL A 37 20.26 -2.49 -13.76
N SER A 38 19.68 -3.66 -13.97
CA SER A 38 18.67 -3.91 -15.01
C SER A 38 17.27 -4.04 -14.41
N VAL A 39 17.14 -4.33 -13.11
CA VAL A 39 15.88 -4.48 -12.39
C VAL A 39 16.12 -4.22 -10.90
N PHE A 40 15.18 -3.55 -10.24
CA PHE A 40 15.15 -3.50 -8.78
C PHE A 40 14.23 -4.60 -8.24
N LEU A 41 14.74 -5.39 -7.31
CA LEU A 41 13.97 -6.40 -6.56
C LEU A 41 13.76 -5.89 -5.13
N GLY A 42 12.50 -5.64 -4.75
CA GLY A 42 12.14 -4.81 -3.61
C GLY A 42 12.22 -3.30 -3.95
N PRO A 43 12.25 -2.40 -2.94
CA PRO A 43 12.08 -2.64 -1.50
C PRO A 43 10.69 -3.17 -1.12
N VAL A 44 10.57 -3.78 0.07
CA VAL A 44 9.30 -4.34 0.57
C VAL A 44 8.47 -3.28 1.31
N CYS A 45 9.10 -2.55 2.23
CA CYS A 45 8.47 -1.52 3.04
C CYS A 45 8.03 -0.32 2.20
N ASP A 46 6.78 0.12 2.37
CA ASP A 46 6.13 1.19 1.61
C ASP A 46 6.96 2.48 1.59
N TYR A 47 7.53 2.89 2.72
CA TYR A 47 8.34 4.11 2.84
C TYR A 47 9.64 4.05 2.04
N SER A 48 10.23 2.87 1.92
CA SER A 48 11.43 2.65 1.11
C SER A 48 11.09 2.48 -0.36
N LEU A 49 9.99 1.79 -0.66
CA LEU A 49 9.55 1.51 -2.02
C LEU A 49 9.09 2.77 -2.75
N ALA A 50 8.32 3.64 -2.08
CA ALA A 50 7.76 4.85 -2.68
C ALA A 50 8.78 5.72 -3.44
N PRO A 51 9.91 6.15 -2.85
CA PRO A 51 10.87 6.96 -3.59
C PRO A 51 11.59 6.17 -4.70
N VAL A 52 11.92 4.88 -4.49
CA VAL A 52 12.59 4.06 -5.52
C VAL A 52 11.68 3.88 -6.74
N ALA A 53 10.43 3.50 -6.51
CA ALA A 53 9.43 3.29 -7.55
C ALA A 53 9.03 4.58 -8.27
N ARG A 54 9.17 5.75 -7.64
CA ARG A 54 8.92 7.05 -8.26
C ARG A 54 10.03 7.48 -9.22
N TYR A 55 11.29 7.12 -8.94
CA TYR A 55 12.43 7.46 -9.82
C TYR A 55 12.66 6.43 -10.91
N ALA A 56 12.32 5.16 -10.67
CA ALA A 56 12.58 4.08 -11.61
C ALA A 56 12.01 4.27 -13.03
N PRO A 57 10.82 4.89 -13.23
CA PRO A 57 10.33 5.22 -14.58
C PRO A 57 11.27 6.14 -15.36
N TYR A 58 11.87 7.14 -14.70
CA TYR A 58 12.82 8.04 -15.34
C TYR A 58 14.09 7.32 -15.79
N TRP A 59 14.54 6.32 -15.01
CA TRP A 59 15.68 5.49 -15.36
C TRP A 59 15.34 4.36 -16.33
N HIS A 60 14.06 4.18 -16.68
CA HIS A 60 13.56 3.05 -17.48
C HIS A 60 13.92 1.69 -16.86
N ILE A 61 13.92 1.59 -15.54
CA ILE A 61 14.22 0.35 -14.80
C ILE A 61 12.93 -0.20 -14.20
N PRO A 62 12.60 -1.48 -14.40
CA PRO A 62 11.49 -2.13 -13.72
C PRO A 62 11.77 -2.32 -12.22
N VAL A 63 10.73 -2.18 -11.41
CA VAL A 63 10.75 -2.49 -9.97
C VAL A 63 9.80 -3.64 -9.72
N ILE A 64 10.27 -4.74 -9.15
CA ILE A 64 9.42 -5.87 -8.77
C ILE A 64 9.49 -6.02 -7.25
N SER A 65 8.37 -5.83 -6.56
CA SER A 65 8.33 -5.90 -5.10
C SER A 65 7.30 -6.90 -4.59
N PRO A 66 7.64 -7.74 -3.60
CA PRO A 66 6.65 -8.53 -2.86
C PRO A 66 5.90 -7.70 -1.79
N GLY A 67 6.26 -6.42 -1.61
CA GLY A 67 5.60 -5.49 -0.67
C GLY A 67 4.91 -4.32 -1.37
N GLY A 68 4.89 -3.17 -0.70
CA GLY A 68 4.14 -2.00 -1.13
C GLY A 68 2.65 -2.17 -0.94
N PHE A 69 2.19 -2.15 0.32
CA PHE A 69 0.81 -2.48 0.65
C PHE A 69 -0.18 -1.36 0.32
N ALA A 70 0.27 -0.10 0.35
CA ALA A 70 -0.52 1.08 0.11
C ALA A 70 -1.29 1.03 -1.21
N HIS A 71 -2.47 1.67 -1.22
CA HIS A 71 -3.32 1.73 -2.39
C HIS A 71 -2.71 2.59 -3.50
N ASP A 72 -1.96 3.63 -3.12
CA ASP A 72 -1.31 4.60 -4.01
C ASP A 72 -0.43 3.92 -5.08
N PHE A 73 0.27 2.82 -4.71
CA PHE A 73 1.10 2.04 -5.65
C PHE A 73 0.32 1.39 -6.81
N GLY A 74 -0.99 1.25 -6.64
CA GLY A 74 -1.92 0.68 -7.62
C GLY A 74 -2.68 1.73 -8.42
N ASP A 75 -2.60 3.00 -8.06
CA ASP A 75 -3.43 4.05 -8.66
C ASP A 75 -2.86 4.61 -9.95
N ASN A 76 -3.77 4.96 -10.87
CA ASN A 76 -3.49 5.69 -12.11
C ASN A 76 -2.34 5.14 -12.96
N LYS A 77 -2.05 3.84 -12.91
CA LYS A 77 -0.88 3.24 -13.58
C LYS A 77 -0.91 3.34 -15.11
N SER A 78 -2.09 3.56 -15.68
CA SER A 78 -2.29 3.74 -17.12
C SER A 78 -2.26 5.20 -17.57
N ALA A 79 -2.15 6.17 -16.65
CA ALA A 79 -2.03 7.59 -17.00
C ALA A 79 -0.63 7.88 -17.56
N ALA A 80 -0.49 8.90 -18.41
CA ALA A 80 0.80 9.29 -18.97
C ALA A 80 1.79 9.74 -17.87
N GLU A 81 1.27 10.37 -16.82
CA GLU A 81 1.98 10.85 -15.63
C GLU A 81 1.88 9.88 -14.43
N ALA A 82 1.70 8.58 -14.70
CA ALA A 82 1.62 7.55 -13.66
C ALA A 82 2.89 7.54 -12.76
N GLU A 83 2.69 7.79 -11.47
CA GLU A 83 3.78 7.91 -10.49
C GLU A 83 4.60 6.62 -10.33
N TYR A 84 3.95 5.46 -10.45
CA TYR A 84 4.55 4.13 -10.23
C TYR A 84 4.46 3.23 -11.48
N ALA A 85 4.66 3.82 -12.67
CA ALA A 85 4.47 3.15 -13.96
C ALA A 85 5.27 1.85 -14.14
N THR A 86 6.51 1.79 -13.62
CA THR A 86 7.40 0.62 -13.78
C THR A 86 7.40 -0.34 -12.59
N LEU A 87 6.54 -0.10 -11.59
CA LEU A 87 6.39 -0.96 -10.42
C LEU A 87 5.47 -2.14 -10.72
N THR A 88 5.91 -3.36 -10.44
CA THR A 88 5.07 -4.56 -10.38
C THR A 88 5.07 -5.09 -8.95
N ARG A 89 3.88 -5.19 -8.36
CA ARG A 89 3.71 -5.80 -7.03
C ARG A 89 3.26 -7.24 -7.21
N ILE A 90 3.94 -8.16 -6.56
CA ILE A 90 3.63 -9.60 -6.62
C ILE A 90 3.05 -10.15 -5.30
N GLY A 91 2.99 -9.31 -4.26
CA GLY A 91 2.49 -9.67 -2.94
C GLY A 91 1.08 -9.16 -2.63
N VAL A 92 0.70 -9.32 -1.36
CA VAL A 92 -0.58 -8.82 -0.83
C VAL A 92 -0.62 -7.30 -0.84
N THR A 93 -1.83 -6.73 -0.95
CA THR A 93 -2.04 -5.28 -0.95
C THR A 93 -3.27 -4.94 -0.13
N PHE A 94 -3.36 -3.72 0.40
CA PHE A 94 -4.56 -3.28 1.11
C PHE A 94 -5.75 -3.05 0.16
N ASN A 95 -5.54 -3.00 -1.16
CA ASN A 95 -6.61 -2.95 -2.14
C ASN A 95 -7.55 -4.15 -2.01
N SER A 96 -6.99 -5.36 -1.93
CA SER A 96 -7.80 -6.58 -1.80
C SER A 96 -8.51 -6.66 -0.45
N LEU A 97 -7.91 -6.12 0.62
CA LEU A 97 -8.56 -6.00 1.93
C LEU A 97 -9.77 -5.06 1.83
N ALA A 98 -9.59 -3.88 1.22
CA ALA A 98 -10.64 -2.90 1.02
C ALA A 98 -11.80 -3.48 0.18
N ASP A 99 -11.48 -4.15 -0.93
CA ASP A 99 -12.46 -4.80 -1.80
C ASP A 99 -13.33 -5.80 -1.01
N ILE A 100 -12.71 -6.67 -0.21
CA ILE A 100 -13.45 -7.69 0.58
C ILE A 100 -14.38 -7.03 1.60
N VAL A 101 -13.90 -6.00 2.32
CA VAL A 101 -14.74 -5.28 3.30
C VAL A 101 -15.93 -4.61 2.62
N ILE A 102 -15.71 -3.96 1.47
CA ILE A 102 -16.79 -3.30 0.71
C ILE A 102 -17.79 -4.34 0.18
N HIS A 103 -17.30 -5.48 -0.33
CA HIS A 103 -18.17 -6.57 -0.78
C HIS A 103 -19.03 -7.12 0.36
N MET A 104 -18.46 -7.26 1.56
CA MET A 104 -19.20 -7.68 2.75
C MET A 104 -20.28 -6.66 3.13
N MET A 105 -19.93 -5.38 3.18
CA MET A 105 -20.89 -4.32 3.48
C MET A 105 -22.06 -4.31 2.49
N ARG A 106 -21.79 -4.52 1.19
CA ARG A 106 -22.83 -4.63 0.17
C ARG A 106 -23.71 -5.85 0.36
N HIS A 107 -23.12 -7.00 0.64
CA HIS A 107 -23.87 -8.25 0.82
C HIS A 107 -24.88 -8.16 1.95
N TYR A 108 -24.50 -7.52 3.07
CA TYR A 108 -25.35 -7.35 4.25
C TYR A 108 -26.09 -6.00 4.30
N ASN A 109 -26.02 -5.19 3.23
CA ASN A 109 -26.61 -3.84 3.20
C ASN A 109 -26.20 -2.94 4.39
N TRP A 110 -24.91 -2.97 4.75
CA TRP A 110 -24.36 -2.10 5.79
C TRP A 110 -23.93 -0.76 5.21
N TYR A 111 -24.62 0.31 5.61
CA TYR A 111 -24.37 1.66 5.10
C TYR A 111 -23.59 2.57 6.07
N ARG A 112 -23.21 2.07 7.25
CA ARG A 112 -22.48 2.84 8.26
C ARG A 112 -21.21 2.12 8.66
N LEU A 113 -20.07 2.80 8.59
CA LEU A 113 -18.77 2.25 8.91
C LEU A 113 -17.92 3.26 9.68
N LYS A 114 -17.37 2.86 10.83
CA LYS A 114 -16.34 3.63 11.55
C LYS A 114 -15.03 2.86 11.52
N VAL A 115 -14.00 3.40 10.88
CA VAL A 115 -12.66 2.80 10.84
C VAL A 115 -11.84 3.40 11.96
N ILE A 116 -11.60 2.61 13.02
CA ILE A 116 -10.80 3.03 14.17
C ILE A 116 -9.42 2.38 14.06
N TYR A 117 -8.36 3.17 14.17
CA TYR A 117 -6.99 2.68 14.01
C TYR A 117 -6.01 3.32 15.00
N GLU A 118 -4.99 2.57 15.41
CA GLU A 118 -3.85 3.12 16.13
C GLU A 118 -2.80 3.62 15.14
N SER A 119 -2.28 4.84 15.32
CA SER A 119 -1.33 5.47 14.38
C SER A 119 -0.06 4.64 14.14
N ASN A 120 0.47 4.03 15.20
CA ASN A 120 1.66 3.19 15.18
C ASN A 120 1.34 1.70 15.34
N GLY A 121 0.07 1.33 15.21
CA GLY A 121 -0.35 -0.06 15.28
C GLY A 121 0.39 -0.89 14.22
N ARG A 122 0.98 -2.01 14.66
CA ARG A 122 1.77 -2.94 13.83
C ARG A 122 3.01 -2.31 13.15
N SER A 123 3.69 -1.40 13.85
CA SER A 123 4.97 -0.81 13.38
C SER A 123 6.11 -1.82 13.23
N ASP A 124 5.96 -3.04 13.78
CA ASP A 124 6.86 -4.19 13.56
C ASP A 124 6.86 -4.68 12.11
N ILE A 125 5.77 -4.43 11.35
CA ILE A 125 5.65 -4.83 9.94
C ILE A 125 6.13 -3.70 9.02
N THR A 126 5.53 -2.52 9.16
CA THR A 126 5.96 -1.28 8.50
C THR A 126 5.48 -0.10 9.36
N PRO A 127 6.19 1.03 9.40
CA PRO A 127 5.69 2.23 10.06
C PRO A 127 4.26 2.54 9.60
N ARG A 128 3.40 2.95 10.55
CA ARG A 128 2.01 3.36 10.27
C ARG A 128 1.18 2.30 9.51
N PHE A 129 1.42 1.01 9.73
CA PHE A 129 0.70 -0.09 9.07
C PHE A 129 -0.83 0.05 9.17
N CYS A 130 -1.38 0.22 10.38
CA CYS A 130 -2.83 0.34 10.56
C CYS A 130 -3.41 1.58 9.86
N TRP A 131 -2.65 2.68 9.81
CA TRP A 131 -3.04 3.87 9.07
C TRP A 131 -3.11 3.60 7.56
N LEU A 132 -2.09 2.94 6.98
CA LEU A 132 -2.07 2.58 5.56
C LEU A 132 -3.25 1.67 5.18
N ALA A 133 -3.57 0.70 6.03
CA ALA A 133 -4.70 -0.22 5.83
C ALA A 133 -6.04 0.52 5.85
N GLY A 134 -6.27 1.35 6.87
CA GLY A 134 -7.49 2.14 7.00
C GLY A 134 -7.64 3.18 5.89
N ALA A 135 -6.56 3.89 5.55
CA ALA A 135 -6.54 4.85 4.45
C ALA A 135 -6.89 4.19 3.11
N SER A 136 -6.41 2.97 2.87
CA SER A 136 -6.80 2.19 1.68
C SER A 136 -8.29 1.90 1.64
N LEU A 137 -8.88 1.44 2.75
CA LEU A 137 -10.33 1.19 2.81
C LEU A 137 -11.15 2.45 2.51
N ILE A 138 -10.78 3.58 3.15
CA ILE A 138 -11.46 4.87 2.96
C ILE A 138 -11.29 5.38 1.53
N HIS A 139 -10.10 5.22 0.94
CA HIS A 139 -9.87 5.56 -0.46
C HIS A 139 -10.82 4.79 -1.38
N HIS A 140 -10.95 3.47 -1.20
CA HIS A 140 -11.81 2.64 -2.05
C HIS A 140 -13.30 2.94 -1.87
N LEU A 141 -13.74 3.25 -0.64
CA LEU A 141 -15.10 3.71 -0.37
C LEU A 141 -15.40 5.04 -1.09
N ASN A 142 -14.46 5.98 -1.07
CA ASN A 142 -14.61 7.28 -1.75
C ASN A 142 -14.52 7.18 -3.27
N LYS A 143 -13.68 6.28 -3.80
CA LYS A 143 -13.51 6.10 -5.25
C LYS A 143 -14.74 5.45 -5.91
N GLY A 144 -15.61 4.81 -5.12
CA GLY A 144 -16.98 4.44 -5.49
C GLY A 144 -17.14 3.93 -6.93
N ARG A 145 -16.76 2.67 -7.19
CA ARG A 145 -17.04 2.01 -8.49
C ARG A 145 -18.53 1.89 -8.82
N ASP A 146 -19.41 2.07 -7.84
CA ASP A 146 -20.86 1.93 -7.97
C ASP A 146 -21.55 3.10 -7.25
N GLN A 147 -22.25 3.95 -8.01
CA GLN A 147 -22.94 5.12 -7.47
C GLN A 147 -24.16 4.77 -6.63
N ASN A 148 -24.61 3.51 -6.65
CA ASN A 148 -25.80 3.06 -5.91
C ASN A 148 -25.52 2.65 -4.47
N PHE A 149 -24.25 2.52 -4.07
CA PHE A 149 -23.86 2.14 -2.71
C PHE A 149 -23.12 3.30 -2.03
N LYS A 150 -23.89 4.18 -1.37
CA LYS A 150 -23.35 5.28 -0.56
C LYS A 150 -23.35 4.88 0.92
N SER A 151 -22.17 4.80 1.52
CA SER A 151 -22.01 4.55 2.95
C SER A 151 -21.58 5.82 3.68
N ASP A 152 -22.18 6.06 4.84
CA ASP A 152 -21.64 6.97 5.84
C ASP A 152 -20.42 6.33 6.47
N HIS A 153 -19.27 6.99 6.37
CA HIS A 153 -18.00 6.42 6.82
C HIS A 153 -17.05 7.49 7.33
N ASP A 154 -16.31 7.12 8.37
CA ASP A 154 -15.30 8.01 8.98
C ASP A 154 -14.03 7.25 9.38
N PHE A 155 -12.90 7.96 9.37
CA PHE A 155 -11.57 7.45 9.66
C PHE A 155 -11.02 8.09 10.93
N TYR A 156 -11.05 7.33 12.02
CA TYR A 156 -10.86 7.83 13.37
C TYR A 156 -9.58 7.29 14.01
N LEU A 157 -8.72 8.20 14.44
CA LEU A 157 -7.49 7.88 15.17
C LEU A 157 -7.82 7.48 16.61
N TYR A 158 -7.41 6.28 17.00
CA TYR A 158 -7.47 5.83 18.38
C TYR A 158 -6.38 6.50 19.23
N ILE A 159 -6.82 7.20 20.28
CA ILE A 159 -5.96 7.80 21.31
C ILE A 159 -6.37 7.18 22.65
N PRO A 160 -5.46 6.46 23.35
CA PRO A 160 -5.78 5.86 24.65
C PRO A 160 -6.25 6.91 25.66
N GLY A 161 -7.43 6.69 26.24
CA GLY A 161 -8.01 7.55 27.28
C GLY A 161 -8.74 8.80 26.78
N ASP A 162 -8.78 9.06 25.48
CA ASP A 162 -9.40 10.27 24.91
C ASP A 162 -10.93 10.11 24.77
N HIS A 163 -11.40 8.92 24.36
CA HIS A 163 -12.82 8.67 24.11
C HIS A 163 -13.26 7.23 24.42
N ASP A 164 -14.53 7.07 24.78
CA ASP A 164 -15.18 5.76 24.90
C ASP A 164 -15.56 5.23 23.51
N ILE A 165 -14.75 4.31 22.99
CA ILE A 165 -14.99 3.65 21.70
C ILE A 165 -16.37 2.98 21.68
N SER A 166 -16.81 2.39 22.78
CA SER A 166 -18.10 1.70 22.84
C SER A 166 -19.25 2.68 22.60
N LYS A 167 -19.14 3.88 23.16
CA LYS A 167 -20.11 4.96 22.95
C LYS A 167 -20.10 5.42 21.48
N ILE A 168 -18.92 5.68 20.91
CA ILE A 168 -18.76 6.07 19.50
C ILE A 168 -19.43 5.05 18.58
N LEU A 169 -19.16 3.75 18.76
CA LEU A 169 -19.72 2.71 17.90
C LEU A 169 -21.25 2.62 18.02
N ARG A 170 -21.81 2.76 19.22
CA ARG A 170 -23.26 2.75 19.43
C ARG A 170 -23.97 3.94 18.80
N GLU A 171 -23.36 5.12 18.88
CA GLU A 171 -23.94 6.37 18.38
C GLU A 171 -23.82 6.51 16.87
N GLU A 172 -22.65 6.16 16.30
CA GLU A 172 -22.36 6.41 14.89
C GLU A 172 -22.61 5.21 13.97
N VAL A 173 -22.39 3.98 14.45
CA VAL A 173 -22.63 2.77 13.64
C VAL A 173 -24.04 2.25 13.90
N GLY A 174 -24.38 1.98 15.17
CA GLY A 174 -25.73 1.59 15.58
C GLY A 174 -25.78 0.47 16.64
N ASN A 175 -26.98 0.18 17.13
CA ASN A 175 -27.23 -0.81 18.18
C ASN A 175 -27.85 -2.13 17.68
N SER A 176 -28.21 -2.20 16.41
CA SER A 176 -28.83 -3.37 15.77
C SER A 176 -28.03 -3.78 14.55
N TYR A 177 -27.73 -5.08 14.45
CA TYR A 177 -27.21 -5.68 13.23
C TYR A 177 -28.39 -5.83 12.26
N SER A 178 -28.41 -5.04 11.19
CA SER A 178 -29.31 -5.24 10.05
C SER A 178 -28.85 -6.43 9.21
#